data_AF-A0A4V2M2R5-F1
#
_entry.id   AF-A0A4V2M2R5-F1
#
_cell.length_a   1.000
_cell.length_b   1.000
_cell.length_c   1.000
_cell.angle_alpha   90.00
_cell.angle_beta   90.00
_cell.angle_gamma   90.00
#
_symmetry.space_group_name_H-M   'P 1'
#
loop_
_entity.id
_entity.type
_entity.pdbx_description
1 polymer ?
#
loop_
_entity_poly.entity_id
_entity_poly.type
_entity_poly.pdbx_seq_one_letter_code
_entity_poly.pdbx_strand_id
1 'polypeptide(L)'
;MAKNLVKYGVRYGPLVVEAVRHGREPAQQAVQAAWAKRVARRKAVEHALTVREGSLLKVIKDGQAIFFVFSGDAIVTTYPAVPQSSYPELLRHADLDKREPAVVLAARRQRILPKVRRKR
;
A
#
# COMPACT_ATOMS: atom_id res chain seq x y z
N MET A 1 -11.84 -31.69 35.35
CA MET A 1 -12.69 -30.66 34.73
C MET A 1 -12.26 -30.37 33.27
N ALA A 2 -12.09 -31.40 32.42
CA ALA A 2 -11.58 -31.24 31.04
C ALA A 2 -12.40 -31.99 29.96
N LYS A 3 -13.38 -32.82 30.36
CA LYS A 3 -14.14 -33.69 29.44
C LYS A 3 -15.27 -32.97 28.69
N ASN A 4 -15.63 -31.74 29.08
CA ASN A 4 -16.75 -31.01 28.49
C ASN A 4 -16.34 -29.98 27.41
N LEU A 5 -15.08 -29.55 27.35
CA LEU A 5 -14.61 -28.59 26.33
C LEU A 5 -14.51 -29.22 24.93
N VAL A 6 -14.14 -30.50 24.86
CA VAL A 6 -14.02 -31.25 23.60
C VAL A 6 -15.38 -31.42 22.91
N LYS A 7 -16.47 -31.57 23.68
CA LYS A 7 -17.83 -31.72 23.11
C LYS A 7 -18.36 -30.44 22.46
N TYR A 8 -17.92 -29.26 22.89
CA TYR A 8 -18.36 -27.99 22.30
C TYR A 8 -17.60 -27.63 21.01
N GLY A 9 -16.33 -28.01 20.89
CA GLY A 9 -15.54 -27.77 19.66
C GLY A 9 -16.07 -28.50 18.43
N VAL A 10 -16.71 -29.67 18.60
CA VAL A 10 -17.24 -30.49 17.49
C VAL A 10 -18.57 -29.94 16.96
N ARG A 11 -19.40 -29.31 17.81
CA ARG A 11 -20.72 -28.79 17.40
C ARG A 11 -20.65 -27.44 16.67
N TYR A 12 -19.66 -26.61 16.97
CA TYR A 12 -19.51 -25.28 16.36
C TYR A 12 -18.34 -25.19 15.37
N GLY A 13 -17.46 -26.19 15.31
CA GLY A 13 -16.35 -26.25 14.36
C GLY A 13 -16.77 -26.10 12.88
N PRO A 14 -17.82 -26.80 12.39
CA PRO A 14 -18.16 -26.78 10.96
C PRO A 14 -18.65 -25.41 10.47
N LEU A 15 -19.53 -24.73 11.23
CA LEU A 15 -20.12 -23.45 10.84
C LEU A 15 -19.09 -22.31 10.79
N VAL A 16 -18.10 -22.33 11.69
CA VAL A 16 -17.01 -21.35 11.71
C VAL A 16 -16.04 -21.62 10.55
N VAL A 17 -15.79 -22.89 10.21
CA VAL A 17 -14.91 -23.27 9.10
C VAL A 17 -15.51 -22.87 7.75
N GLU A 18 -16.83 -22.98 7.57
CA GLU A 18 -17.51 -22.56 6.34
C GLU A 18 -17.55 -21.03 6.19
N ALA A 19 -17.83 -20.28 7.26
CA ALA A 19 -17.76 -18.81 7.25
C ALA A 19 -16.33 -18.29 6.96
N VAL A 20 -15.30 -18.97 7.49
CA VAL A 20 -13.89 -18.66 7.19
C VAL A 20 -13.51 -19.07 5.76
N ARG A 21 -14.07 -20.15 5.22
CA ARG A 21 -13.81 -20.59 3.84
C ARG A 21 -14.38 -19.62 2.81
N HIS A 22 -15.58 -19.08 3.02
CA HIS A 22 -16.17 -18.06 2.14
C HIS A 22 -15.59 -16.64 2.36
N GLY A 23 -15.11 -16.32 3.57
CA GLY A 23 -14.45 -15.03 3.86
C GLY A 23 -12.96 -14.95 3.44
N ARG A 24 -12.36 -16.05 3.00
CA ARG A 24 -10.93 -16.12 2.64
C ARG A 24 -10.60 -15.34 1.37
N GLU A 25 -11.45 -15.40 0.36
CA GLU A 25 -11.23 -14.71 -0.92
C GLU A 25 -11.14 -13.18 -0.76
N PRO A 26 -12.10 -12.49 -0.11
CA PRO A 26 -12.00 -11.04 0.09
C PRO A 26 -10.85 -10.66 1.03
N ALA A 27 -10.58 -11.46 2.07
CA ALA A 27 -9.46 -11.21 2.97
C ALA A 27 -8.11 -11.34 2.24
N GLN A 28 -7.95 -12.33 1.37
CA GLN A 28 -6.75 -12.49 0.55
C GLN A 28 -6.58 -11.33 -0.44
N GLN A 29 -7.66 -10.89 -1.09
CA GLN A 29 -7.62 -9.74 -2.00
C GLN A 29 -7.21 -8.46 -1.28
N ALA A 30 -7.73 -8.20 -0.08
CA ALA A 30 -7.35 -7.04 0.71
C ALA A 30 -5.86 -7.07 1.11
N VAL A 31 -5.34 -8.24 1.50
CA VAL A 31 -3.92 -8.43 1.81
C VAL A 31 -3.05 -8.20 0.57
N GLN A 32 -3.44 -8.77 -0.57
CA GLN A 32 -2.73 -8.57 -1.84
C GLN A 32 -2.75 -7.10 -2.27
N ALA A 33 -3.88 -6.41 -2.17
CA ALA A 33 -4.00 -4.99 -2.50
C ALA A 33 -3.13 -4.12 -1.57
N ALA A 34 -3.11 -4.43 -0.27
CA ALA A 34 -2.25 -3.74 0.69
C ALA A 34 -0.75 -3.95 0.36
N TRP A 35 -0.38 -5.17 -0.04
CA TRP A 35 0.98 -5.49 -0.44
C TRP A 35 1.37 -4.80 -1.75
N ALA A 36 0.51 -4.88 -2.77
CA ALA A 36 0.69 -4.21 -4.06
C ALA A 36 0.86 -2.69 -3.87
N LYS A 37 0.03 -2.06 -3.03
CA LYS A 37 0.16 -0.65 -2.65
C LYS A 37 1.52 -0.35 -2.02
N ARG A 38 2.01 -1.19 -1.11
CA ARG A 38 3.31 -1.00 -0.46
C ARG A 38 4.47 -1.12 -1.45
N VAL A 39 4.41 -2.09 -2.35
CA VAL A 39 5.41 -2.29 -3.41
C VAL A 39 5.39 -1.13 -4.39
N ALA A 40 4.22 -0.71 -4.87
CA ALA A 40 4.06 0.42 -5.77
C ALA A 40 4.61 1.71 -5.16
N ARG A 41 4.27 1.99 -3.89
CA ARG A 41 4.83 3.15 -3.16
C ARG A 41 6.34 3.09 -3.06
N ARG A 42 6.91 1.92 -2.75
CA ARG A 42 8.36 1.75 -2.64
C ARG A 42 9.06 2.06 -3.97
N LYS A 43 8.56 1.49 -5.08
CA LYS A 43 9.09 1.74 -6.42
C LYS A 43 8.97 3.21 -6.81
N ALA A 44 7.82 3.83 -6.52
CA ALA A 44 7.61 5.24 -6.80
C ALA A 44 8.59 6.16 -6.05
N VAL A 45 8.85 5.89 -4.76
CA VAL A 45 9.83 6.65 -3.98
C VAL A 45 11.24 6.41 -4.51
N GLU A 46 11.62 5.16 -4.79
CA GLU A 46 12.94 4.83 -5.35
C GLU A 46 13.18 5.55 -6.69
N HIS A 47 12.16 5.60 -7.55
CA HIS A 47 12.26 6.34 -8.83
C HIS A 47 12.24 7.86 -8.64
N ALA A 48 11.40 8.39 -7.75
CA ALA A 48 11.39 9.83 -7.48
C ALA A 48 12.73 10.33 -6.92
N LEU A 49 13.49 9.48 -6.22
CA LEU A 49 14.84 9.83 -5.74
C LEU A 49 15.89 9.93 -6.86
N THR A 50 15.66 9.28 -8.02
CA THR A 50 16.59 9.34 -9.16
C THR A 50 16.28 10.49 -10.11
N VAL A 51 15.14 11.15 -9.94
CA VAL A 51 14.66 12.25 -10.79
C VAL A 51 15.03 13.60 -10.16
N ARG A 52 15.35 14.60 -11.00
CA ARG A 52 15.63 15.96 -10.55
C ARG A 52 14.37 16.58 -9.94
N GLU A 53 14.51 17.17 -8.75
CA GLU A 53 13.39 17.80 -8.02
C GLU A 53 12.18 16.85 -7.88
N GLY A 54 12.51 15.57 -7.62
CA GLY A 54 11.54 14.49 -7.56
C GLY A 54 10.51 14.66 -6.46
N SER A 55 9.23 14.61 -6.83
CA SER A 55 8.11 14.61 -5.89
C SER A 55 7.07 13.55 -6.25
N LEU A 56 6.23 13.22 -5.27
CA LEU A 56 5.29 12.12 -5.37
C LEU A 56 3.90 12.54 -4.92
N LEU A 57 2.89 12.25 -5.74
CA LEU A 57 1.49 12.46 -5.43
C LEU A 57 0.77 11.13 -5.36
N LYS A 58 0.04 10.90 -4.27
CA LYS A 58 -0.82 9.72 -4.14
C LYS A 58 -2.24 10.10 -4.52
N VAL A 59 -2.75 9.48 -5.57
CA VAL A 59 -4.15 9.54 -6.00
C VAL A 59 -4.81 8.20 -5.68
N ILE A 60 -6.09 8.22 -5.29
CA ILE A 60 -6.88 7.01 -5.09
C ILE A 60 -8.01 7.02 -6.11
N LYS A 61 -8.11 5.94 -6.89
CA LYS A 61 -9.18 5.72 -7.87
C LYS A 61 -9.66 4.28 -7.71
N ASP A 62 -10.96 4.08 -7.58
CA ASP A 62 -11.60 2.77 -7.48
C ASP A 62 -10.97 1.85 -6.41
N GLY A 63 -10.59 2.43 -5.27
CA GLY A 63 -9.94 1.72 -4.16
C GLY A 63 -8.45 1.41 -4.37
N GLN A 64 -7.89 1.70 -5.55
CA GLN A 64 -6.48 1.52 -5.85
C GLN A 64 -5.69 2.81 -5.63
N ALA A 65 -4.53 2.69 -4.96
CA ALA A 65 -3.62 3.81 -4.80
C ALA A 65 -2.63 3.88 -5.98
N ILE A 66 -2.67 4.98 -6.71
CA ILE A 66 -1.79 5.31 -7.82
C ILE A 66 -0.83 6.40 -7.35
N PHE A 67 0.47 6.15 -7.50
CA PHE A 67 1.53 7.07 -7.12
C PHE A 67 2.12 7.69 -8.38
N PHE A 68 1.86 8.99 -8.57
CA PHE A 68 2.46 9.78 -9.63
C PHE A 68 3.84 10.27 -9.18
N VAL A 69 4.83 10.10 -10.04
CA VAL A 69 6.19 10.62 -9.85
C VAL A 69 6.36 11.82 -10.76
N PHE A 70 6.80 12.94 -10.19
CA PHE A 70 7.01 14.20 -10.88
C PHE A 70 8.49 14.59 -10.89
N SER A 71 8.88 15.36 -11.91
CA SER A 71 10.12 16.11 -12.03
C SER A 71 9.73 17.59 -12.11
N GLY A 72 9.81 18.33 -11.01
CA GLY A 72 9.15 19.65 -10.92
C GLY A 72 7.65 19.51 -11.20
N ASP A 73 7.17 20.08 -12.30
CA ASP A 73 5.77 20.01 -12.74
C ASP A 73 5.45 18.95 -13.80
N ALA A 74 6.47 18.30 -14.36
CA ALA A 74 6.28 17.26 -15.36
C ALA A 74 6.00 15.91 -14.69
N ILE A 75 4.96 15.20 -15.16
CA ILE A 75 4.71 13.81 -14.77
C ILE A 75 5.70 12.91 -15.51
N VAL A 76 6.52 12.18 -14.76
CA VAL A 76 7.49 11.24 -15.34
C VAL A 76 6.86 9.86 -15.51
N THR A 77 6.23 9.34 -14.46
CA THR A 77 5.61 8.01 -14.50
C THR A 77 4.62 7.79 -13.35
N THR A 78 3.95 6.64 -13.37
CA THR A 78 2.98 6.21 -12.36
C THR A 78 3.28 4.81 -11.86
N TYR A 79 2.96 4.56 -10.58
CA TYR A 79 3.00 3.22 -9.99
C TYR A 79 1.71 2.93 -9.24
N PRO A 80 0.96 1.87 -9.58
CA PRO A 80 1.16 1.01 -10.75
C PRO A 80 1.07 1.80 -12.06
N ALA A 81 1.64 1.24 -13.13
CA ALA A 81 1.63 1.89 -14.43
C ALA A 81 0.19 1.99 -14.94
N VAL A 82 -0.24 3.19 -15.27
CA VAL A 82 -1.55 3.48 -15.87
C VAL A 82 -1.37 4.21 -17.21
N PRO A 83 -2.31 4.05 -18.16
CA PRO A 83 -2.21 4.71 -19.46
C PRO A 83 -2.18 6.23 -19.33
N GLN A 84 -1.31 6.90 -20.08
CA GLN A 84 -1.17 8.36 -20.03
C GLN A 84 -2.47 9.10 -20.38
N SER A 85 -3.33 8.52 -21.22
CA SER A 85 -4.66 9.04 -21.54
C SER A 85 -5.57 9.19 -20.32
N SER A 86 -5.33 8.44 -19.24
CA SER A 86 -6.11 8.52 -18.00
C SER A 86 -5.67 9.62 -17.04
N TYR A 87 -4.50 10.24 -17.27
CA TYR A 87 -3.92 11.21 -16.33
C TYR A 87 -4.83 12.42 -16.06
N PRO A 88 -5.46 13.05 -17.08
CA PRO A 88 -6.35 14.19 -16.85
C PRO A 88 -7.55 13.83 -15.97
N GLU A 89 -8.09 12.61 -16.10
CA GLU A 89 -9.19 12.15 -15.26
C GLU A 89 -8.72 11.91 -13.81
N LEU A 90 -7.59 11.23 -13.65
CA LEU A 90 -7.03 10.91 -12.33
C LEU A 90 -6.61 12.15 -11.55
N LEU A 91 -6.13 13.19 -12.25
CA LEU A 91 -5.66 14.43 -11.62
C LEU A 91 -6.73 15.52 -11.55
N ARG A 92 -7.92 15.34 -12.16
CA ARG A 92 -8.99 16.36 -12.24
C ARG A 92 -9.34 17.00 -10.90
N HIS A 93 -9.33 16.21 -9.84
CA HIS A 93 -9.68 16.65 -8.48
C HIS A 93 -8.53 16.46 -7.49
N ALA A 94 -7.33 16.17 -8.01
CA ALA A 94 -6.15 15.99 -7.18
C ALA A 94 -5.53 17.36 -6.91
N ASP A 95 -5.27 17.63 -5.64
CA ASP A 95 -4.51 18.79 -5.22
C ASP A 95 -3.01 18.53 -5.43
N LEU A 96 -2.41 19.26 -6.37
CA LEU A 96 -1.01 19.10 -6.75
C LEU A 96 -0.05 19.63 -5.68
N ASP A 97 -0.50 20.51 -4.78
CA ASP A 97 0.35 21.07 -3.72
C ASP A 97 0.59 20.05 -2.60
N LYS A 98 -0.21 18.97 -2.55
CA LYS A 98 -0.01 17.83 -1.64
C LYS A 98 1.07 16.87 -2.11
N ARG A 99 1.84 17.22 -3.15
CA ARG A 99 3.04 16.49 -3.58
C ARG A 99 4.05 16.44 -2.44
N GLU A 100 4.53 15.25 -2.13
CA GLU A 100 5.59 15.06 -1.12
C GLU A 100 6.96 14.95 -1.81
N PRO A 101 7.97 15.75 -1.41
CA PRO A 101 9.32 15.62 -1.93
C PRO A 101 9.93 14.24 -1.62
N ALA A 102 10.60 13.64 -2.60
CA ALA A 102 11.16 12.30 -2.47
C ALA A 102 12.16 12.17 -1.30
N VAL A 103 12.96 13.23 -1.07
CA VAL A 103 13.94 13.29 0.02
C VAL A 103 13.26 13.19 1.40
N VAL A 104 12.13 13.89 1.58
CA VAL A 104 11.36 13.86 2.84
C VAL A 104 10.75 12.48 3.05
N LEU A 105 10.21 11.87 2.00
CA LEU A 105 9.66 10.51 2.04
C LEU A 105 10.71 9.46 2.40
N ALA A 106 11.92 9.59 1.87
CA ALA A 106 13.04 8.70 2.16
C ALA A 106 13.53 8.84 3.62
N ALA A 107 13.63 10.08 4.13
CA ALA A 107 14.03 10.33 5.52
C ALA A 107 13.04 9.74 6.54
N ARG A 108 11.73 9.81 6.26
CA ARG A 108 10.69 9.18 7.11
C ARG A 108 10.88 7.66 7.23
N ARG A 109 11.33 6.99 6.16
CA ARG A 109 11.58 5.54 6.16
C ARG A 109 12.72 5.15 7.10
N GLN A 110 13.78 5.96 7.17
CA GLN A 110 14.96 5.67 7.99
C GLN A 110 14.66 5.76 9.49
N ARG A 111 13.76 6.66 9.90
CA ARG A 111 13.40 6.88 11.32
C ARG A 111 12.65 5.71 11.98
N ILE A 112 12.00 4.85 11.19
CA ILE A 112 11.13 3.78 11.72
C ILE A 112 11.93 2.50 12.04
N LEU A 113 13.18 2.38 11.61
CA LEU A 113 14.01 1.21 11.93
C LEU A 113 14.50 1.32 13.37
N PRO A 114 14.06 0.44 14.30
CA PRO A 114 14.61 0.45 15.65
C PRO A 114 16.09 0.11 15.55
N LYS A 115 16.94 0.98 16.12
CA LYS A 115 18.38 0.73 16.24
C LYS A 115 18.54 -0.46 17.18
N VAL A 116 18.60 -1.67 16.64
CA VAL A 116 18.82 -2.90 17.40
C VAL A 116 20.18 -2.77 18.07
N ARG A 117 20.18 -2.33 19.32
CA ARG A 117 21.39 -2.17 20.14
C ARG A 117 21.84 -3.58 20.51
N ARG A 118 22.71 -4.18 19.69
CA ARG A 118 23.40 -5.43 20.05
C ARG A 118 24.16 -5.17 21.35
N LYS A 119 23.71 -5.75 22.47
CA LYS A 119 24.51 -5.83 23.69
C LYS A 119 25.70 -6.75 23.38
N ARG A 120 26.90 -6.24 23.62
CA ARG A 120 28.12 -7.05 23.77
C ARG A 120 28.16 -7.60 25.19
#